data_AF-A0A2T2RBC0-F1
#
_entry.id   AF-A0A2T2RBC0-F1
#
_cell.length_a   1.000
_cell.length_b   1.000
_cell.length_c   1.000
_cell.angle_alpha   90.00
_cell.angle_beta   90.00
_cell.angle_gamma   90.00
#
_symmetry.space_group_name_H-M   'P 1'
#
loop_
_entity.id
_entity.type
_entity.pdbx_description
1 polymer ?
#
loop_
_entity_poly.entity_id
_entity_poly.type
_entity_poly.pdbx_seq_one_letter_code
_entity_poly.pdbx_strand_id
1 'polypeptide(L)'
;MQKRPAPSGVGKIKRGAIARLVGTTMKARSCLCYDLSRVLSRSINLKKLLQSPTKLACLATVVYSLAFLGLPAKGAKVNEAPAKNTKGTHENIAKRITDITGVQLQKTEQGFTLFIETGTGGKPRTPSKIFGDTLVIDLTNTQLRLPSGESFQEKNPIAGIASVEVMQKYANTVRVKLVGENETPATEIYPTEQGFAVGVPSEETEH
;
A
#
# COMPACT_ATOMS: atom_id res chain seq x y z
N MET A 1 22.12 53.25 -36.32
CA MET A 1 20.94 54.02 -36.77
C MET A 1 20.35 53.25 -37.96
N GLN A 2 19.12 52.76 -37.98
CA GLN A 2 17.85 53.48 -37.88
C GLN A 2 16.70 52.50 -37.50
N LYS A 3 15.88 52.94 -36.53
CA LYS A 3 14.43 52.75 -36.33
C LYS A 3 13.73 51.41 -36.65
N ARG A 4 13.17 50.80 -35.59
CA ARG A 4 11.93 50.00 -35.65
C ARG A 4 10.73 50.91 -35.98
N PRO A 5 9.66 50.32 -36.53
CA PRO A 5 8.32 50.61 -36.03
C PRO A 5 7.52 49.32 -35.70
N ALA A 6 6.67 49.42 -34.67
CA ALA A 6 5.57 48.51 -34.33
C ALA A 6 4.24 49.25 -34.61
N PRO A 7 3.03 48.77 -34.20
CA PRO A 7 2.42 47.43 -34.22
C PRO A 7 1.01 47.45 -34.92
N SER A 8 0.47 46.31 -35.36
CA SER A 8 -0.98 46.12 -35.63
C SER A 8 -1.30 44.61 -35.76
N GLY A 9 -2.44 44.04 -35.37
CA GLY A 9 -3.72 44.65 -35.07
C GLY A 9 -4.58 43.78 -34.13
N VAL A 10 -5.44 44.49 -33.42
CA VAL A 10 -6.45 44.00 -32.48
C VAL A 10 -7.71 43.68 -33.26
N GLY A 11 -8.09 42.40 -33.31
CA GLY A 11 -9.37 41.96 -33.86
C GLY A 11 -10.51 42.21 -32.86
N LYS A 12 -11.23 43.32 -33.04
CA LYS A 12 -12.55 43.55 -32.43
C LYS A 12 -13.59 42.71 -33.16
N ILE A 13 -14.37 41.90 -32.44
CA ILE A 13 -15.65 41.40 -32.95
C ILE A 13 -16.78 41.85 -32.01
N LYS A 14 -17.80 42.41 -32.65
CA LYS A 14 -18.89 43.20 -32.10
C LYS A 14 -19.90 42.36 -31.31
N ARG A 15 -20.53 43.09 -30.38
CA ARG A 15 -21.71 42.75 -29.59
C ARG A 15 -22.97 42.66 -30.47
N GLY A 16 -23.81 41.67 -30.17
CA GLY A 16 -25.26 41.58 -30.48
C GLY A 16 -25.78 40.30 -29.81
N ALA A 17 -26.48 40.34 -28.66
CA ALA A 17 -27.90 40.68 -28.48
C ALA A 17 -28.80 39.71 -29.27
N ILE A 18 -29.81 39.00 -28.78
CA ILE A 18 -30.61 38.90 -27.54
C ILE A 18 -31.37 37.56 -27.69
N ALA A 19 -31.53 36.77 -26.63
CA ALA A 19 -32.80 36.06 -26.35
C ALA A 19 -32.79 35.47 -24.94
N ARG A 20 -33.62 36.08 -24.09
CA ARG A 20 -34.07 35.54 -22.81
C ARG A 20 -34.88 34.25 -23.07
N LEU A 21 -34.59 33.20 -22.33
CA LEU A 21 -35.64 32.33 -21.81
C LEU A 21 -35.31 31.95 -20.36
N VAL A 22 -36.11 32.53 -19.47
CA VAL A 22 -36.66 31.97 -18.23
C VAL A 22 -36.64 30.43 -18.30
N GLY A 23 -36.16 29.65 -17.35
CA GLY A 23 -35.91 29.86 -15.94
C GLY A 23 -36.29 28.55 -15.27
N THR A 24 -35.33 27.84 -14.67
CA THR A 24 -35.62 26.79 -13.68
C THR A 24 -34.41 26.62 -12.77
N THR A 25 -34.70 26.82 -11.50
CA THR A 25 -33.86 26.68 -10.32
C THR A 25 -33.39 25.24 -10.11
N MET A 26 -32.10 25.01 -9.88
CA MET A 26 -31.68 24.19 -8.74
C MET A 26 -30.20 24.41 -8.39
N LYS A 27 -29.99 24.46 -7.09
CA LYS A 27 -28.87 25.08 -6.39
C LYS A 27 -27.70 24.12 -6.30
N ALA A 28 -26.55 24.57 -6.79
CA ALA A 28 -25.26 23.94 -6.57
C ALA A 28 -24.92 23.85 -5.08
N ARG A 29 -24.40 22.70 -4.64
CA ARG A 29 -23.48 22.58 -3.51
C ARG A 29 -22.46 21.49 -3.79
N SER A 30 -21.37 21.92 -4.39
CA SER A 30 -20.03 21.42 -4.09
C SER A 30 -19.66 21.69 -2.64
N CYS A 31 -18.63 20.97 -2.17
CA CYS A 31 -17.79 21.22 -1.00
C CYS A 31 -18.12 20.51 0.33
N LEU A 32 -17.04 19.87 0.82
CA LEU A 32 -16.71 19.54 2.20
C LEU A 32 -17.49 18.40 2.87
N CYS A 33 -16.94 17.19 2.78
CA CYS A 33 -17.00 16.26 3.90
C CYS A 33 -15.86 16.61 4.87
N TYR A 34 -16.13 17.54 5.78
CA TYR A 34 -15.43 17.68 7.04
C TYR A 34 -16.33 17.07 8.12
N ASP A 35 -15.82 15.99 8.71
CA ASP A 35 -15.93 15.56 10.11
C ASP A 35 -17.21 15.87 10.91
N LEU A 36 -17.85 14.82 11.44
CA LEU A 36 -18.55 14.92 12.73
C LEU A 36 -18.64 13.54 13.41
N SER A 37 -17.48 13.00 13.81
CA SER A 37 -17.45 11.92 14.80
C SER A 37 -17.81 12.47 16.20
N ARG A 38 -19.09 12.69 16.50
CA ARG A 38 -19.61 12.84 17.88
C ARG A 38 -21.13 12.62 17.93
N VAL A 39 -21.57 11.39 18.17
CA VAL A 39 -22.59 11.06 19.20
C VAL A 39 -22.39 9.59 19.56
N LEU A 40 -21.59 9.35 20.60
CA LEU A 40 -21.71 8.12 21.38
C LEU A 40 -23.06 8.13 22.10
N SER A 41 -23.57 6.92 22.32
CA SER A 41 -24.59 6.58 23.31
C SER A 41 -26.05 6.72 22.86
N ARG A 42 -26.60 5.59 22.40
CA ARG A 42 -27.94 5.11 22.75
C ARG A 42 -27.98 3.61 22.48
N SER A 43 -27.96 2.82 23.56
CA SER A 43 -28.28 1.39 23.55
C SER A 43 -29.57 1.14 22.79
N ILE A 44 -29.51 0.43 21.67
CA ILE A 44 -30.69 -0.13 21.03
C ILE A 44 -30.76 -1.60 21.42
N ASN A 45 -31.75 -1.89 22.25
CA ASN A 45 -32.11 -3.20 22.78
C ASN A 45 -32.29 -4.24 21.66
N LEU A 46 -31.58 -5.36 21.78
CA LEU A 46 -31.65 -6.55 20.92
C LEU A 46 -32.91 -7.41 21.20
N LYS A 47 -34.07 -6.79 21.37
CA LYS A 47 -35.35 -7.46 21.68
C LYS A 47 -36.49 -7.13 20.72
N LYS A 48 -36.20 -6.67 19.51
CA LYS A 48 -37.23 -6.26 18.53
C LYS A 48 -37.03 -6.80 17.11
N LEU A 49 -36.50 -8.02 17.00
CA LEU A 49 -36.37 -8.74 15.72
C LEU A 49 -37.13 -10.08 15.68
N LEU A 50 -38.08 -10.28 16.58
CA LEU A 50 -39.02 -11.39 16.51
C LEU A 50 -40.44 -10.83 16.71
N GLN A 51 -41.13 -10.54 15.61
CA GLN A 51 -42.60 -10.48 15.43
C GLN A 51 -42.96 -9.57 14.24
N SER A 52 -43.04 -10.14 13.04
CA SER A 52 -44.15 -9.85 12.11
C SER A 52 -44.17 -10.91 10.98
N PRO A 53 -45.23 -11.72 10.88
CA PRO A 53 -45.36 -12.79 9.89
C PRO A 53 -46.22 -12.33 8.71
N THR A 54 -45.62 -11.99 7.57
CA THR A 54 -46.26 -11.96 6.24
C THR A 54 -45.11 -11.92 5.22
N LYS A 55 -44.92 -12.80 4.24
CA LYS A 55 -45.83 -13.67 3.49
C LYS A 55 -45.13 -14.99 3.14
N LEU A 56 -45.79 -16.09 3.47
CA LEU A 56 -45.68 -17.40 2.82
C LEU A 56 -46.30 -17.29 1.41
N ALA A 57 -45.56 -17.66 0.37
CA ALA A 57 -46.07 -18.30 -0.86
C ALA A 57 -44.91 -18.51 -1.86
N CYS A 58 -44.24 -19.66 -1.74
CA CYS A 58 -43.58 -20.35 -2.87
C CYS A 58 -43.32 -21.80 -2.44
N LEU A 59 -44.39 -22.59 -2.41
CA LEU A 59 -44.36 -24.04 -2.31
C LEU A 59 -45.22 -24.57 -3.47
N ALA A 60 -44.56 -25.03 -4.53
CA ALA A 60 -45.14 -25.99 -5.45
C ALA A 60 -44.02 -26.93 -5.91
N THR A 61 -44.02 -28.10 -5.29
CA THR A 61 -43.24 -29.29 -5.62
C THR A 61 -43.58 -29.81 -7.02
N VAL A 62 -42.57 -30.22 -7.80
CA VAL A 62 -42.73 -31.30 -8.78
C VAL A 62 -41.65 -32.34 -8.53
N VAL A 63 -42.11 -33.43 -7.91
CA VAL A 63 -41.47 -34.74 -7.89
C VAL A 63 -41.49 -35.28 -9.32
N TYR A 64 -40.31 -35.45 -9.92
CA TYR A 64 -40.11 -36.28 -11.11
C TYR A 64 -38.77 -37.00 -10.89
N SER A 65 -38.75 -38.15 -10.21
CA SER A 65 -38.99 -39.48 -10.79
C SER A 65 -38.17 -39.72 -12.05
N LEU A 66 -36.99 -40.32 -11.90
CA LEU A 66 -36.68 -41.66 -12.42
C LEU A 66 -35.25 -42.04 -12.05
N ALA A 67 -35.14 -43.11 -11.26
CA ALA A 67 -33.96 -43.93 -11.19
C ALA A 67 -33.60 -44.42 -12.60
N PHE A 68 -32.41 -44.08 -13.06
CA PHE A 68 -31.67 -44.79 -14.10
C PHE A 68 -30.29 -45.07 -13.50
N LEU A 69 -30.16 -46.19 -12.79
CA LEU A 69 -29.62 -47.45 -13.31
C LEU A 69 -28.16 -47.34 -13.79
N GLY A 70 -27.28 -47.96 -13.01
CA GLY A 70 -26.27 -48.86 -13.56
C GLY A 70 -24.89 -48.25 -13.83
N LEU A 71 -23.98 -48.38 -12.85
CA LEU A 71 -22.55 -48.51 -13.15
C LEU A 71 -22.33 -49.72 -14.07
N PRO A 72 -21.38 -49.63 -15.03
CA PRO A 72 -20.09 -50.25 -14.74
C PRO A 72 -18.93 -49.31 -15.11
N ALA A 73 -18.22 -48.81 -14.09
CA ALA A 73 -16.88 -48.26 -14.30
C ALA A 73 -15.93 -49.41 -14.65
N LYS A 74 -15.67 -49.61 -15.94
CA LYS A 74 -14.53 -50.44 -16.39
C LYS A 74 -13.25 -49.77 -15.91
N GLY A 75 -12.49 -50.50 -15.11
CA GLY A 75 -11.20 -50.09 -14.61
C GLY A 75 -10.23 -49.80 -15.76
N ALA A 76 -9.85 -48.53 -15.88
CA ALA A 76 -8.60 -48.16 -16.53
C ALA A 76 -7.51 -48.30 -15.46
N LYS A 77 -6.64 -49.29 -15.59
CA LYS A 77 -5.33 -49.27 -14.92
C LYS A 77 -4.54 -48.09 -15.48
N VAL A 78 -4.52 -46.99 -14.76
CA VAL A 78 -3.43 -46.02 -14.88
C VAL A 78 -2.33 -46.57 -13.99
N ASN A 79 -1.18 -46.86 -14.60
CA ASN A 79 0.00 -47.31 -13.89
C ASN A 79 0.48 -46.13 -13.03
N GLU A 80 0.20 -46.22 -11.73
CA GLU A 80 0.68 -45.31 -10.71
C GLU A 80 2.21 -45.44 -10.65
N ALA A 81 2.91 -44.46 -11.23
CA ALA A 81 4.30 -44.22 -10.90
C ALA A 81 4.39 -43.99 -9.39
N PRO A 82 5.44 -44.49 -8.70
CA PRO A 82 5.50 -44.45 -7.25
C PRO A 82 5.33 -43.01 -6.76
N ALA A 83 4.21 -42.76 -6.06
CA ALA A 83 4.02 -41.56 -5.28
C ALA A 83 5.21 -41.45 -4.32
N LYS A 84 6.11 -40.51 -4.60
CA LYS A 84 7.13 -40.12 -3.62
C LYS A 84 6.35 -39.62 -2.40
N ASN A 85 6.38 -40.42 -1.34
CA ASN A 85 6.10 -40.00 0.02
C ASN A 85 7.08 -38.88 0.38
N THR A 86 6.74 -37.67 -0.04
CA THR A 86 7.10 -36.48 0.73
C THR A 86 5.90 -36.21 1.61
N LYS A 87 5.96 -36.73 2.84
CA LYS A 87 5.53 -35.99 4.02
C LYS A 87 6.26 -34.64 4.01
N GLY A 88 5.82 -33.75 3.11
CA GLY A 88 6.08 -32.34 3.20
C GLY A 88 5.37 -31.94 4.46
N THR A 89 6.11 -31.77 5.54
CA THR A 89 5.66 -31.02 6.68
C THR A 89 5.19 -29.69 6.09
N HIS A 90 3.87 -29.50 5.99
CA HIS A 90 3.30 -28.16 5.89
C HIS A 90 3.66 -27.52 7.22
N GLU A 91 4.89 -27.02 7.33
CA GLU A 91 5.27 -26.16 8.41
C GLU A 91 4.32 -24.97 8.26
N ASN A 92 3.30 -24.97 9.11
CA ASN A 92 2.48 -23.82 9.35
C ASN A 92 3.41 -22.81 10.05
N ILE A 93 4.33 -22.22 9.27
CA ILE A 93 5.09 -21.06 9.68
C ILE A 93 4.04 -19.97 9.73
N ALA A 94 3.35 -19.87 10.87
CA ALA A 94 2.49 -18.74 11.16
C ALA A 94 3.39 -17.50 11.06
N LYS A 95 3.33 -16.87 9.89
CA LYS A 95 4.15 -15.73 9.49
C LYS A 95 3.70 -14.54 10.34
N ARG A 96 4.33 -14.38 11.50
CA ARG A 96 4.01 -13.30 12.44
C ARG A 96 4.49 -11.98 11.84
N ILE A 97 3.57 -11.04 11.73
CA ILE A 97 3.88 -9.66 11.36
C ILE A 97 4.54 -9.01 12.58
N THR A 98 5.60 -8.25 12.33
CA THR A 98 6.37 -7.54 13.35
C THR A 98 6.21 -6.05 13.15
N ASP A 99 5.89 -5.34 14.23
CA ASP A 99 5.75 -3.89 14.15
C ASP A 99 7.11 -3.22 14.07
N ILE A 100 7.22 -2.19 13.24
CA ILE A 100 8.35 -1.25 13.22
C ILE A 100 7.92 -0.06 14.07
N THR A 101 8.54 0.06 15.24
CA THR A 101 8.14 1.02 16.27
C THR A 101 9.02 2.26 16.30
N GLY A 102 10.19 2.20 15.68
CA GLY A 102 11.15 3.29 15.65
C GLY A 102 11.95 3.29 14.36
N VAL A 103 12.22 4.50 13.86
CA VAL A 103 13.13 4.75 12.74
C VAL A 103 13.96 5.97 13.12
N GLN A 104 15.28 5.82 13.13
CA GLN A 104 16.21 6.89 13.50
C GLN A 104 17.38 6.90 12.53
N LEU A 105 17.71 8.07 11.99
CA LEU A 105 18.89 8.27 11.16
C LEU A 105 19.99 8.94 11.98
N GLN A 106 21.18 8.34 12.00
CA GLN A 106 22.35 8.91 12.65
C GLN A 106 23.45 9.11 11.61
N LYS A 107 23.92 10.36 11.48
CA LYS A 107 25.01 10.73 10.58
C LYS A 107 26.35 10.59 11.29
N THR A 108 27.35 10.15 10.56
CA THR A 108 28.73 10.02 11.02
C THR A 108 29.66 10.59 9.95
N GLU A 109 30.94 10.75 10.26
CA GLU A 109 31.95 11.15 9.26
C GLU A 109 32.08 10.12 8.14
N GLN A 110 31.76 8.86 8.42
CA GLN A 110 31.84 7.74 7.49
C GLN A 110 30.55 7.53 6.68
N GLY A 111 29.50 8.35 6.87
CA GLY A 111 28.22 8.21 6.18
C GLY A 111 27.01 8.37 7.10
N PHE A 112 26.01 7.51 6.97
CA PHE A 112 24.93 7.44 7.95
C PHE A 112 24.46 6.01 8.20
N THR A 113 23.83 5.82 9.36
CA THR A 113 23.15 4.59 9.73
C THR A 113 21.68 4.87 10.00
N LEU A 114 20.80 4.14 9.31
CA LEU A 114 19.37 4.12 9.58
C LEU A 114 19.04 2.95 10.51
N PHE A 115 18.75 3.26 11.77
CA PHE A 115 18.31 2.29 12.77
C PHE A 115 16.81 2.07 12.65
N ILE A 116 16.40 0.79 12.58
CA ILE A 116 15.01 0.38 12.48
C ILE A 116 14.71 -0.54 13.66
N GLU A 117 13.91 -0.03 14.58
CA GLU A 117 13.47 -0.74 15.78
C GLU A 117 12.26 -1.61 15.45
N THR A 118 12.32 -2.86 15.88
CA THR A 118 11.26 -3.84 15.68
C THR A 118 10.69 -4.26 17.02
N GLY A 119 9.36 -4.33 17.12
CA GLY A 119 8.68 -4.89 18.28
C GLY A 119 8.83 -6.41 18.39
N THR A 120 8.09 -7.00 19.33
CA THR A 120 8.04 -8.46 19.49
C THR A 120 7.36 -9.11 18.28
N GLY A 121 8.05 -9.99 17.57
CA GLY A 121 7.52 -10.62 16.35
C GLY A 121 8.54 -11.52 15.66
N GLY A 122 8.24 -11.92 14.42
CA GLY A 122 9.19 -12.65 13.59
C GLY A 122 10.31 -11.75 13.03
N LYS A 123 11.43 -12.33 12.59
CA LYS A 123 12.47 -11.56 11.91
C LYS A 123 11.98 -11.09 10.53
N PRO A 124 12.05 -9.78 10.21
CA PRO A 124 11.74 -9.30 8.86
C PRO A 124 12.67 -9.93 7.82
N ARG A 125 12.16 -10.15 6.61
CA ARG A 125 13.02 -10.42 5.44
C ARG A 125 13.18 -9.13 4.65
N THR A 126 14.37 -8.90 4.10
CA THR A 126 14.77 -7.62 3.51
C THR A 126 15.22 -7.74 2.04
N PRO A 127 14.39 -8.26 1.11
CA PRO A 127 14.72 -8.22 -0.31
C PRO A 127 14.95 -6.78 -0.77
N SER A 128 16.03 -6.57 -1.55
CA SER A 128 16.37 -5.30 -2.15
C SER A 128 16.30 -5.35 -3.68
N LYS A 129 16.06 -4.19 -4.30
CA LYS A 129 16.01 -3.99 -5.75
C LYS A 129 16.55 -2.61 -6.10
N ILE A 130 17.20 -2.51 -7.25
CA ILE A 130 17.76 -1.26 -7.78
C ILE A 130 16.92 -0.80 -8.98
N PHE A 131 16.62 0.50 -9.03
CA PHE A 131 15.89 1.15 -10.12
C PHE A 131 16.54 2.50 -10.45
N GLY A 132 17.35 2.57 -11.51
CA GLY A 132 18.17 3.77 -11.77
C GLY A 132 19.07 4.03 -10.57
N ASP A 133 19.01 5.24 -10.00
CA ASP A 133 19.82 5.67 -8.85
C ASP A 133 19.11 5.44 -7.51
N THR A 134 18.09 4.58 -7.51
CA THR A 134 17.27 4.28 -6.32
C THR A 134 17.45 2.85 -5.88
N LEU A 135 17.85 2.66 -4.61
CA LEU A 135 17.77 1.38 -3.91
C LEU A 135 16.46 1.29 -3.13
N VAL A 136 15.73 0.20 -3.33
CA VAL A 136 14.49 -0.11 -2.62
C VAL A 136 14.70 -1.38 -1.81
N ILE A 137 14.50 -1.29 -0.50
CA ILE A 137 14.54 -2.43 0.42
C ILE A 137 13.11 -2.65 0.95
N ASP A 138 12.50 -3.77 0.60
CA ASP A 138 11.20 -4.15 1.09
C ASP A 138 11.36 -5.01 2.35
N LEU A 139 10.86 -4.53 3.47
CA LEU A 139 10.77 -5.25 4.73
C LEU A 139 9.47 -6.03 4.73
N THR A 140 9.54 -7.33 4.49
CA THR A 140 8.34 -8.19 4.51
C THR A 140 8.10 -8.76 5.90
N ASN A 141 6.83 -9.03 6.22
CA ASN A 141 6.36 -9.38 7.58
C ASN A 141 6.42 -8.21 8.55
N THR A 142 6.27 -7.00 8.05
CA THR A 142 6.34 -5.83 8.90
C THR A 142 5.17 -4.88 8.70
N GLN A 143 4.87 -4.16 9.77
CA GLN A 143 3.88 -3.11 9.76
C GLN A 143 4.42 -1.88 10.47
N LEU A 144 4.28 -0.71 9.85
CA LEU A 144 4.81 0.53 10.36
C LEU A 144 3.88 1.07 11.45
N ARG A 145 4.46 1.35 12.62
CA ARG A 145 3.78 1.80 13.85
C ARG A 145 4.65 2.84 14.56
N LEU A 146 5.01 3.91 13.86
CA LEU A 146 5.84 4.95 14.44
C LEU A 146 5.01 5.86 15.35
N PRO A 147 5.54 6.27 16.52
CA PRO A 147 4.89 7.28 17.35
C PRO A 147 4.87 8.65 16.66
N SER A 148 5.78 8.90 15.72
CA SER A 148 5.92 10.15 14.97
C SER A 148 4.98 10.30 13.77
N GLY A 149 4.30 9.23 13.34
CA GLY A 149 3.36 9.27 12.21
C GLY A 149 3.38 8.04 11.31
N GLU A 150 2.97 8.23 10.05
CA GLU A 150 2.79 7.14 9.08
C GLU A 150 4.03 6.85 8.21
N SER A 151 5.06 7.71 8.28
CA SER A 151 6.28 7.57 7.51
C SER A 151 7.44 8.34 8.16
N PHE A 152 8.66 7.96 7.80
CA PHE A 152 9.88 8.71 8.07
C PHE A 152 10.47 9.19 6.74
N GLN A 153 10.94 10.43 6.67
CA GLN A 153 11.65 10.94 5.50
C GLN A 153 12.73 11.93 5.92
N GLU A 154 13.89 11.82 5.28
CA GLU A 154 14.96 12.79 5.36
C GLU A 154 15.51 13.10 3.96
N LYS A 155 15.79 14.37 3.70
CA LYS A 155 16.36 14.84 2.43
C LYS A 155 17.80 15.24 2.62
N ASN A 156 18.63 14.94 1.62
CA ASN A 156 20.06 15.25 1.61
C ASN A 156 20.75 14.90 2.95
N PRO A 157 20.61 13.64 3.45
CA PRO A 157 21.21 13.28 4.74
C PRO A 157 22.73 13.45 4.73
N ILE A 158 23.38 13.07 3.62
CA ILE A 158 24.81 13.20 3.35
C ILE A 158 25.00 13.51 1.85
N ALA A 159 26.21 13.89 1.45
CA ALA A 159 26.55 14.06 0.03
C ALA A 159 26.35 12.76 -0.75
N GLY A 160 25.93 12.85 -2.01
CA GLY A 160 25.65 11.69 -2.86
C GLY A 160 24.30 11.02 -2.62
N ILE A 161 23.57 11.40 -1.55
CA ILE A 161 22.26 10.83 -1.21
C ILE A 161 21.18 11.92 -1.25
N ALA A 162 20.27 11.86 -2.22
CA ALA A 162 19.19 12.81 -2.37
C ALA A 162 18.11 12.65 -1.29
N SER A 163 17.73 11.41 -0.95
CA SER A 163 16.74 11.18 0.12
C SER A 163 16.71 9.76 0.68
N VAL A 164 16.20 9.67 1.92
CA VAL A 164 15.88 8.43 2.63
C VAL A 164 14.41 8.50 3.02
N GLU A 165 13.66 7.44 2.74
CA GLU A 165 12.24 7.38 3.07
C GLU A 165 11.85 5.98 3.57
N VAL A 166 11.10 5.92 4.67
CA VAL A 166 10.53 4.69 5.21
C VAL A 166 9.01 4.85 5.29
N MET A 167 8.26 4.01 4.59
CA MET A 167 6.81 4.09 4.52
C MET A 167 6.15 2.71 4.48
N GLN A 168 4.88 2.63 4.89
CA GLN A 168 4.06 1.44 4.63
C GLN A 168 3.77 1.33 3.13
N LYS A 169 4.19 0.23 2.49
CA LYS A 169 3.88 -0.02 1.07
C LYS A 169 2.63 -0.87 0.87
N TYR A 170 2.50 -1.93 1.66
CA TYR A 170 1.34 -2.85 1.69
C TYR A 170 1.06 -3.27 3.13
N ALA A 171 -0.05 -3.95 3.41
CA ALA A 171 -0.46 -4.32 4.78
C ALA A 171 0.61 -5.02 5.65
N ASN A 172 1.52 -5.78 5.04
CA ASN A 172 2.59 -6.53 5.71
C ASN A 172 3.98 -6.26 5.11
N THR A 173 4.13 -5.11 4.43
CA THR A 173 5.40 -4.70 3.80
C THR A 173 5.66 -3.23 4.06
N VAL A 174 6.76 -2.94 4.76
CA VAL A 174 7.32 -1.60 4.89
C VAL A 174 8.44 -1.44 3.87
N ARG A 175 8.53 -0.28 3.22
CA ARG A 175 9.53 0.00 2.20
C ARG A 175 10.49 1.06 2.71
N VAL A 176 11.78 0.76 2.63
CA VAL A 176 12.86 1.73 2.72
C VAL A 176 13.29 2.08 1.29
N LYS A 177 13.32 3.38 0.98
CA LYS A 177 13.75 3.91 -0.32
C LYS A 177 14.92 4.84 -0.08
N LEU A 178 16.02 4.55 -0.76
CA LEU A 178 17.25 5.33 -0.74
C LEU A 178 17.48 5.83 -2.17
N VAL A 179 17.51 7.15 -2.33
CA VAL A 179 17.70 7.79 -3.64
C VAL A 179 19.05 8.47 -3.61
N GLY A 180 19.98 8.05 -4.47
CA GLY A 180 21.24 8.75 -4.67
C GLY A 180 21.06 9.98 -5.57
N GLU A 181 22.06 10.86 -5.56
CA GLU A 181 22.05 12.06 -6.41
C GLU A 181 22.43 11.74 -7.86
N ASN A 182 23.45 10.90 -8.04
CA ASN A 182 23.98 10.55 -9.37
C ASN A 182 24.11 9.03 -9.60
N GLU A 183 24.17 8.23 -8.53
CA GLU A 183 24.36 6.78 -8.59
C GLU A 183 23.52 6.07 -7.52
N THR A 184 23.38 4.74 -7.62
CA THR A 184 22.66 3.97 -6.59
C THR A 184 23.49 3.88 -5.30
N PRO A 185 22.92 4.21 -4.13
CA PRO A 185 23.64 4.10 -2.86
C PRO A 185 24.11 2.67 -2.56
N ALA A 186 25.38 2.52 -2.18
CA ALA A 186 25.88 1.30 -1.56
C ALA A 186 25.31 1.17 -0.14
N THR A 187 24.94 -0.05 0.29
CA THR A 187 24.36 -0.26 1.63
C THR A 187 24.75 -1.58 2.25
N GLU A 188 24.87 -1.60 3.57
CA GLU A 188 25.02 -2.81 4.37
C GLU A 188 23.86 -2.94 5.36
N ILE A 189 23.30 -4.15 5.48
CA ILE A 189 22.20 -4.44 6.40
C ILE A 189 22.69 -5.44 7.44
N TYR A 190 22.58 -5.07 8.72
CA TYR A 190 23.02 -5.89 9.84
C TYR A 190 22.03 -5.85 11.01
N PRO A 191 21.90 -6.94 11.79
CA PRO A 191 21.02 -6.97 12.96
C PRO A 191 21.57 -6.11 14.11
N THR A 192 20.67 -5.60 14.94
CA THR A 192 20.99 -4.88 16.19
C THR A 192 20.19 -5.47 17.35
N GLU A 193 20.45 -5.05 18.59
CA GLU A 193 19.70 -5.54 19.76
C GLU A 193 18.20 -5.22 19.70
N GLN A 194 17.83 -4.09 19.09
CA GLN A 194 16.45 -3.60 19.00
C GLN A 194 15.80 -3.86 17.64
N GLY A 195 16.52 -4.47 16.69
CA GLY A 195 16.02 -4.72 15.35
C GLY A 195 17.16 -4.91 14.34
N PHE A 196 17.30 -3.96 13.42
CA PHE A 196 18.37 -3.97 12.42
C PHE A 196 18.72 -2.56 11.98
N ALA A 197 19.84 -2.42 11.30
CA ALA A 197 20.33 -1.16 10.78
C ALA A 197 20.69 -1.28 9.30
N VAL A 198 20.56 -0.16 8.60
CA VAL A 198 21.03 0.03 7.21
C VAL A 198 22.13 1.07 7.24
N GLY A 199 23.38 0.64 7.05
CA GLY A 199 24.54 1.51 6.91
C GLY A 199 24.70 1.96 5.46
N VAL A 200 24.98 3.24 5.27
CA VAL A 200 25.29 3.84 3.98
C VAL A 200 26.60 4.59 4.15
N PRO A 201 27.71 4.13 3.52
CA PRO A 201 28.97 4.85 3.59
C PRO A 201 28.87 6.19 2.87
N SER A 202 29.64 7.17 3.31
CA SER A 202 29.85 8.40 2.56
C SER A 202 30.65 8.08 1.32
N GLU A 203 30.23 8.60 0.18
CA GLU A 203 31.08 8.70 -0.99
C GLU A 203 32.05 9.86 -0.73
N GLU A 204 33.13 9.57 0.00
CA GLU A 204 34.25 10.51 0.10
C GLU A 204 34.81 10.66 -1.32
N THR A 205 34.62 11.84 -1.89
CA THR A 205 35.26 12.21 -3.15
C THR A 205 36.74 12.35 -2.85
N GLU A 206 37.51 11.29 -3.09
CA GLU A 206 38.98 11.36 -3.05
C GLU A 206 39.40 12.42 -4.08
N HIS A 207 39.90 13.56 -3.58
CA HIS A 207 40.21 14.76 -4.36
C HIS A 207 41.68 14.81 -4.75
#